data_AF-A0A4P5Y176-F1
#
_entry.id   AF-A0A4P5Y176-F1
#
_cell.length_a   1.000
_cell.length_b   1.000
_cell.length_c   1.000
_cell.angle_alpha   90.00
_cell.angle_beta   90.00
_cell.angle_gamma   90.00
#
_symmetry.space_group_name_H-M   'P 1'
#
loop_
_entity.id
_entity.type
_entity.pdbx_description
1 polymer ?
#
loop_
_entity_poly.entity_id
_entity_poly.type
_entity_poly.pdbx_seq_one_letter_code
_entity_poly.pdbx_strand_id
1 'polypeptide(L)'
;MTDLALTRDGKLIAAAIAAAPTPRSLDGSDAAERAALAIAAGLHGATALTEALVGLLGNDGLDGQAAAWALGRLGAEAVLLEAASDGNLDARQNAFQGLAVIAALGKASPQLVSALGARIDAEVERARAGRTGLGEHACRALAVLGAPDTDARIQQVIDGDRFSDRFELSRLRRAITEGGRDQVTCKLLAGSWTGIFADHLFSDAPPAEAKPVAGKTAPPDPAASKPGKSASSAAPVSASAAPTAAGGVDYGAYAPGGEAVGPEIGDDEAVGGDEALGEEGAPPSQAKPVDWKAFLASPEAAALGPQLKSMAGQLGPMLEQIAVRAIRAQLADLAPQEYVALLLQVLPQMLPQQHVQAALSPQALTAYQAIGKFLHRTGASTHGDGLVQAIKLVRQQMREQIRRAGIIGGPDYSDPDEVAKPKLAT
;
A
#
# COMPACT_ATOMS: atom_id res chain seq x y z
N MET A 1 38.78 3.99 13.32
CA MET A 1 37.84 3.98 12.19
C MET A 1 36.50 4.38 12.77
N THR A 2 35.90 5.46 12.29
CA THR A 2 34.56 5.87 12.71
C THR A 2 33.57 4.80 12.27
N ASP A 3 32.81 4.25 13.21
CA ASP A 3 31.68 3.37 12.91
C ASP A 3 30.71 4.14 12.04
N LEU A 4 30.67 3.78 10.76
CA LEU A 4 29.79 4.41 9.79
C LEU A 4 28.38 3.85 10.03
N ALA A 5 27.44 4.70 10.45
CA ALA A 5 26.06 4.28 10.60
C ALA A 5 25.52 3.79 9.24
N LEU A 6 25.13 2.52 9.17
CA LEU A 6 24.59 1.91 7.94
C LEU A 6 23.12 2.24 7.73
N THR A 7 22.45 2.65 8.81
CA THR A 7 21.04 3.02 8.85
C THR A 7 20.85 4.37 9.53
N ARG A 8 19.70 4.99 9.27
CA ARG A 8 19.20 6.18 9.97
C ARG A 8 17.69 6.14 9.97
N ASP A 9 17.09 6.33 11.14
CA ASP A 9 15.63 6.30 11.33
C ASP A 9 14.98 5.02 10.77
N GLY A 10 15.63 3.87 10.96
CA GLY A 10 15.16 2.57 10.45
C GLY A 10 15.23 2.43 8.91
N LYS A 11 15.92 3.33 8.21
CA LYS A 11 16.12 3.31 6.76
C LYS A 11 17.58 3.07 6.39
N LEU A 12 17.81 2.46 5.23
CA LEU A 12 19.12 2.06 4.71
C LEU A 12 19.87 3.27 4.11
N ILE A 13 21.10 3.53 4.53
CA ILE A 13 21.93 4.58 3.93
C ILE A 13 22.76 3.97 2.80
N ALA A 14 22.33 4.18 1.55
CA ALA A 14 22.93 3.54 0.37
C ALA A 14 24.44 3.74 0.24
N ALA A 15 24.92 4.98 0.39
CA ALA A 15 26.35 5.30 0.31
C ALA A 15 27.16 4.65 1.43
N ALA A 16 26.58 4.55 2.64
CA ALA A 16 27.24 3.95 3.79
C ALA A 16 27.40 2.44 3.62
N ILE A 17 26.33 1.77 3.18
CA ILE A 17 26.33 0.32 2.92
C ILE A 17 27.32 -0.03 1.80
N ALA A 18 27.36 0.76 0.73
CA ALA A 18 28.27 0.52 -0.39
C ALA A 18 29.76 0.74 -0.03
N ALA A 19 30.04 1.63 0.94
CA ALA A 19 31.38 1.94 1.41
C ALA A 19 31.81 1.10 2.63
N ALA A 20 30.90 0.33 3.22
CA ALA A 20 31.17 -0.49 4.38
C ALA A 20 32.24 -1.56 4.06
N PRO A 21 33.12 -1.93 5.01
CA PRO A 21 33.97 -3.10 4.84
C PRO A 21 33.12 -4.38 4.84
N THR A 22 33.71 -5.49 4.39
CA THR A 22 33.07 -6.81 4.50
C THR A 22 32.67 -7.08 5.96
N PRO A 23 31.39 -7.33 6.25
CA PRO A 23 30.94 -7.56 7.61
C PRO A 23 31.54 -8.87 8.15
N ARG A 24 31.79 -8.91 9.46
CA ARG A 24 32.26 -10.10 10.18
C ARG A 24 31.14 -10.86 10.89
N SER A 25 30.01 -10.20 11.11
CA SER A 25 28.79 -10.74 11.72
C SER A 25 27.57 -10.01 11.14
N LEU A 26 26.38 -10.57 11.35
CA LEU A 26 25.08 -9.98 11.04
C LEU A 26 24.33 -9.52 12.31
N ASP A 27 25.03 -9.33 13.42
CA ASP A 27 24.47 -8.88 14.71
C ASP A 27 24.09 -7.39 14.67
N GLY A 28 23.04 -7.06 13.92
CA GLY A 28 22.41 -5.74 13.91
C GLY A 28 21.39 -5.59 15.04
N SER A 29 21.30 -4.40 15.63
CA SER A 29 20.40 -4.11 16.75
C SER A 29 18.92 -4.11 16.35
N ASP A 30 18.63 -3.85 15.08
CA ASP A 30 17.29 -3.90 14.49
C ASP A 30 17.28 -4.56 13.09
N ALA A 31 16.09 -4.70 12.51
CA ALA A 31 15.91 -5.32 11.20
C ALA A 31 16.56 -4.52 10.06
N ALA A 32 16.61 -3.19 10.14
CA ALA A 32 17.23 -2.38 9.11
C ALA A 32 18.77 -2.53 9.15
N GLU A 33 19.37 -2.59 10.33
CA GLU A 33 20.81 -2.82 10.48
C GLU A 33 21.20 -4.23 10.01
N ARG A 34 20.42 -5.25 10.36
CA ARG A 34 20.65 -6.61 9.86
C ARG A 34 20.53 -6.68 8.33
N ALA A 35 19.54 -6.01 7.76
CA ALA A 35 19.39 -5.91 6.31
C ALA A 35 20.59 -5.19 5.66
N ALA A 36 21.04 -4.09 6.24
CA ALA A 36 22.22 -3.36 5.76
C ALA A 36 23.48 -4.22 5.77
N LEU A 37 23.71 -4.98 6.85
CA LEU A 37 24.81 -5.93 6.97
C LEU A 37 24.69 -7.08 5.96
N ALA A 38 23.48 -7.63 5.75
CA ALA A 38 23.24 -8.65 4.74
C ALA A 38 23.52 -8.14 3.32
N ILE A 39 23.08 -6.92 2.98
CA ILE A 39 23.37 -6.29 1.68
C ILE A 39 24.89 -6.10 1.51
N ALA A 40 25.59 -5.58 2.52
CA ALA A 40 27.04 -5.45 2.48
C ALA A 40 27.72 -6.82 2.28
N ALA A 41 27.27 -7.86 2.99
CA ALA A 41 27.76 -9.23 2.81
C ALA A 41 27.62 -9.72 1.35
N GLY A 42 26.45 -9.49 0.74
CA GLY A 42 26.19 -9.83 -0.66
C GLY A 42 27.00 -9.01 -1.68
N LEU A 43 27.26 -7.74 -1.39
CA LEU A 43 28.10 -6.88 -2.23
C LEU A 43 29.57 -7.32 -2.22
N HIS A 44 30.09 -7.71 -1.05
CA HIS A 44 31.50 -8.06 -0.86
C HIS A 44 31.80 -9.56 -1.01
N GLY A 45 30.82 -10.39 -1.35
CA GLY A 45 31.04 -11.83 -1.53
C GLY A 45 31.40 -12.57 -0.25
N ALA A 46 30.82 -12.17 0.90
CA ALA A 46 31.14 -12.71 2.22
C ALA A 46 30.59 -14.13 2.45
N THR A 47 31.15 -15.14 1.76
CA THR A 47 30.70 -16.54 1.83
C THR A 47 30.77 -17.14 3.24
N ALA A 48 31.65 -16.64 4.11
CA ALA A 48 31.75 -17.05 5.51
C ALA A 48 30.48 -16.73 6.33
N LEU A 49 29.61 -15.84 5.86
CA LEU A 49 28.34 -15.47 6.51
C LEU A 49 27.13 -16.25 5.98
N THR A 50 27.33 -17.26 5.13
CA THR A 50 26.21 -18.00 4.50
C THR A 50 25.25 -18.57 5.55
N GLU A 51 25.75 -19.22 6.60
CA GLU A 51 24.91 -19.79 7.68
C GLU A 51 24.13 -18.71 8.43
N ALA A 52 24.76 -17.58 8.75
CA ALA A 52 24.09 -16.46 9.41
C ALA A 52 22.98 -15.85 8.51
N LEU A 53 23.22 -15.75 7.20
CA LEU A 53 22.22 -15.30 6.24
C LEU A 53 21.03 -16.27 6.15
N VAL A 54 21.26 -17.59 6.25
CA VAL A 54 20.17 -18.59 6.32
C VAL A 54 19.30 -18.37 7.54
N GLY A 55 19.91 -18.09 8.69
CA GLY A 55 19.18 -17.77 9.92
C GLY A 55 18.22 -16.59 9.78
N LEU A 56 18.51 -15.63 8.89
CA LEU A 56 17.64 -14.48 8.61
C LEU A 56 16.51 -14.77 7.62
N LEU A 57 16.57 -15.84 6.84
CA LEU A 57 15.52 -16.15 5.85
C LEU A 57 14.14 -16.32 6.49
N GLY A 58 14.08 -16.81 7.73
CA GLY A 58 12.83 -17.00 8.46
C GLY A 58 12.19 -15.72 9.00
N ASN A 59 12.83 -14.56 8.82
CA ASN A 59 12.27 -13.28 9.22
C ASN A 59 11.35 -12.73 8.12
N ASP A 60 10.15 -12.31 8.50
CA ASP A 60 9.31 -11.48 7.64
C ASP A 60 9.90 -10.06 7.56
N GLY A 61 9.85 -9.47 6.37
CA GLY A 61 10.27 -8.10 6.13
C GLY A 61 11.69 -7.93 5.57
N LEU A 62 12.30 -6.80 5.93
CA LEU A 62 13.46 -6.25 5.21
C LEU A 62 14.74 -7.08 5.37
N ASP A 63 15.03 -7.60 6.56
CA ASP A 63 16.22 -8.41 6.82
C ASP A 63 16.17 -9.78 6.14
N GLY A 64 15.01 -10.44 6.14
CA GLY A 64 14.80 -11.69 5.39
C GLY A 64 14.97 -11.50 3.87
N GLN A 65 14.38 -10.44 3.31
CA GLN A 65 14.53 -10.12 1.87
C GLN A 65 15.97 -9.76 1.50
N ALA A 66 16.65 -8.98 2.34
CA ALA A 66 18.06 -8.65 2.17
C ALA A 66 18.97 -9.89 2.24
N ALA A 67 18.69 -10.81 3.16
CA ALA A 67 19.41 -12.06 3.29
C ALA A 67 19.22 -12.96 2.06
N ALA A 68 17.99 -13.08 1.55
CA ALA A 68 17.70 -13.79 0.30
C ALA A 68 18.47 -13.21 -0.89
N TRP A 69 18.46 -11.88 -1.05
CA TRP A 69 19.22 -11.21 -2.11
C TRP A 69 20.73 -11.48 -1.98
N ALA A 70 21.27 -11.39 -0.77
CA ALA A 70 22.68 -11.64 -0.50
C ALA A 70 23.07 -13.09 -0.83
N LEU A 71 22.31 -14.08 -0.36
CA LEU A 71 22.51 -15.50 -0.70
C LEU A 71 22.44 -15.74 -2.22
N GLY A 72 21.51 -15.07 -2.90
CA GLY A 72 21.42 -15.15 -4.36
C GLY A 72 22.66 -14.56 -5.07
N ARG A 73 23.21 -13.45 -4.57
CA ARG A 73 24.46 -12.86 -5.06
C ARG A 73 25.67 -13.78 -4.82
N LEU A 74 25.70 -14.47 -3.69
CA LEU A 74 26.72 -15.45 -3.32
C LEU A 74 26.62 -16.75 -4.14
N GLY A 75 25.51 -17.00 -4.83
CA GLY A 75 25.29 -18.25 -5.57
C GLY A 75 25.05 -19.44 -4.64
N ALA A 76 24.46 -19.21 -3.46
CA ALA A 76 24.17 -20.24 -2.45
C ALA A 76 22.95 -21.10 -2.84
N GLU A 77 22.94 -21.67 -4.04
CA GLU A 77 21.78 -22.34 -4.65
C GLU A 77 21.29 -23.53 -3.81
N ALA A 78 22.19 -24.41 -3.38
CA ALA A 78 21.83 -25.60 -2.60
C ALA A 78 21.11 -25.24 -1.29
N VAL A 79 21.63 -24.23 -0.60
CA VAL A 79 21.09 -23.72 0.66
C VAL A 79 19.71 -23.08 0.46
N LEU A 80 19.53 -22.31 -0.62
CA LEU A 80 18.23 -21.73 -0.96
C LEU A 80 17.22 -22.80 -1.37
N LEU A 81 17.63 -23.86 -2.08
CA LEU A 81 16.74 -24.98 -2.41
C LEU A 81 16.29 -25.76 -1.16
N GLU A 82 17.18 -25.94 -0.19
CA GLU A 82 16.85 -26.54 1.12
C GLU A 82 15.86 -25.68 1.90
N ALA A 83 16.13 -24.37 2.02
CA ALA A 83 15.23 -23.43 2.67
C ALA A 83 13.85 -23.35 1.99
N ALA A 84 13.80 -23.43 0.65
CA ALA A 84 12.55 -23.49 -0.11
C ALA A 84 11.77 -24.81 0.11
N SER A 85 12.44 -25.90 0.49
CA SER A 85 11.80 -27.17 0.82
C SER A 85 11.21 -27.16 2.24
N ASP A 86 12.07 -26.86 3.21
CA ASP A 86 11.88 -27.25 4.60
C ASP A 86 11.72 -26.05 5.55
N GLY A 87 11.91 -24.84 5.03
CA GLY A 87 11.72 -23.60 5.78
C GLY A 87 10.26 -23.35 6.19
N ASN A 88 10.10 -22.43 7.14
CA ASN A 88 8.79 -21.83 7.44
C ASN A 88 8.28 -21.02 6.23
N LEU A 89 7.10 -20.41 6.34
CA LEU A 89 6.50 -19.67 5.23
C LEU A 89 7.44 -18.57 4.68
N ASP A 90 7.98 -17.74 5.57
CA ASP A 90 8.86 -16.62 5.21
C ASP A 90 10.18 -17.10 4.62
N ALA A 91 10.80 -18.12 5.21
CA ALA A 91 12.03 -18.73 4.71
C ALA A 91 11.86 -19.30 3.30
N ARG A 92 10.73 -19.97 3.03
CA ARG A 92 10.45 -20.49 1.68
C ARG A 92 10.26 -19.37 0.67
N GLN A 93 9.48 -18.35 1.02
CA GLN A 93 9.22 -17.20 0.15
C GLN A 93 10.53 -16.44 -0.16
N ASN A 94 11.30 -16.11 0.87
CA ASN A 94 12.59 -15.46 0.76
C ASN A 94 13.58 -16.33 -0.04
N ALA A 95 13.59 -17.65 0.18
CA ALA A 95 14.44 -18.56 -0.59
C ALA A 95 14.13 -18.54 -2.10
N PHE A 96 12.85 -18.55 -2.50
CA PHE A 96 12.49 -18.42 -3.92
C PHE A 96 12.93 -17.07 -4.52
N GLN A 97 12.88 -15.98 -3.75
CA GLN A 97 13.42 -14.69 -4.18
C GLN A 97 14.94 -14.76 -4.39
N GLY A 98 15.69 -15.42 -3.49
CA GLY A 98 17.12 -15.67 -3.67
C GLY A 98 17.44 -16.49 -4.92
N LEU A 99 16.64 -17.53 -5.21
CA LEU A 99 16.77 -18.34 -6.43
C LEU A 99 16.50 -17.52 -7.70
N ALA A 100 15.53 -16.60 -7.66
CA ALA A 100 15.29 -15.68 -8.77
C ALA A 100 16.48 -14.72 -8.99
N VAL A 101 17.17 -14.30 -7.92
CA VAL A 101 18.42 -13.51 -8.04
C VAL A 101 19.54 -14.34 -8.68
N ILE A 102 19.72 -15.61 -8.30
CA ILE A 102 20.70 -16.52 -8.94
C ILE A 102 20.42 -16.65 -10.44
N ALA A 103 19.16 -16.87 -10.80
CA ALA A 103 18.70 -16.96 -12.17
C ALA A 103 18.96 -15.66 -12.96
N ALA A 104 18.62 -14.50 -12.40
CA ALA A 104 18.80 -13.21 -13.05
C ALA A 104 20.28 -12.88 -13.30
N LEU A 105 21.16 -13.30 -12.39
CA LEU A 105 22.61 -13.12 -12.50
C LEU A 105 23.28 -14.14 -13.43
N GLY A 106 22.53 -15.10 -14.00
CA GLY A 106 23.09 -16.16 -14.83
C GLY A 106 24.01 -17.13 -14.07
N LYS A 107 23.83 -17.25 -12.74
CA LYS A 107 24.62 -18.12 -11.87
C LYS A 107 23.96 -19.47 -11.56
N ALA A 108 22.76 -19.70 -12.12
CA ALA A 108 21.99 -20.91 -11.88
C ALA A 108 22.73 -22.16 -12.38
N SER A 109 22.69 -23.22 -11.58
CA SER A 109 23.14 -24.53 -12.04
C SER A 109 22.19 -25.08 -13.13
N PRO A 110 22.67 -26.01 -13.97
CA PRO A 110 21.80 -26.74 -14.90
C PRO A 110 20.66 -27.51 -14.21
N GLN A 111 20.82 -27.86 -12.92
CA GLN A 111 19.84 -28.62 -12.16
C GLN A 111 18.70 -27.76 -11.61
N LEU A 112 18.86 -26.42 -11.55
CA LEU A 112 17.89 -25.53 -10.93
C LEU A 112 16.49 -25.62 -11.56
N VAL A 113 16.40 -25.76 -12.89
CA VAL A 113 15.11 -25.89 -13.59
C VAL A 113 14.34 -27.12 -13.11
N SER A 114 15.02 -28.27 -13.01
CA SER A 114 14.40 -29.51 -12.54
C SER A 114 14.01 -29.42 -11.07
N ALA A 115 14.88 -28.83 -10.24
CA ALA A 115 14.61 -28.64 -8.82
C ALA A 115 13.39 -27.73 -8.58
N LEU A 116 13.29 -26.60 -9.29
CA LEU A 116 12.14 -25.70 -9.23
C LEU A 116 10.85 -26.37 -9.73
N GLY A 117 10.91 -27.20 -10.77
CA GLY A 117 9.77 -28.00 -11.21
C GLY A 117 9.23 -28.91 -10.12
N ALA A 118 10.12 -29.65 -9.44
CA ALA A 118 9.74 -30.50 -8.30
C ALA A 118 9.19 -29.70 -7.12
N ARG A 119 9.71 -28.47 -6.89
CA ARG A 119 9.15 -27.57 -5.86
C ARG A 119 7.75 -27.09 -6.21
N ILE A 120 7.47 -26.74 -7.47
CA ILE A 120 6.11 -26.37 -7.92
C ILE A 120 5.13 -27.50 -7.66
N ASP A 121 5.50 -28.74 -8.01
CA ASP A 121 4.67 -29.92 -7.74
C ASP A 121 4.35 -30.05 -6.24
N ALA A 122 5.36 -29.90 -5.37
CA ALA A 122 5.20 -29.96 -3.93
C ALA A 122 4.34 -28.81 -3.36
N GLU A 123 4.49 -27.58 -3.86
CA GLU A 123 3.71 -26.42 -3.42
C GLU A 123 2.25 -26.49 -3.88
N VAL A 124 1.98 -27.01 -5.06
CA VAL A 124 0.61 -27.28 -5.53
C VAL A 124 -0.07 -28.33 -4.66
N GLU A 125 0.63 -29.41 -4.30
CA GLU A 125 0.08 -30.42 -3.39
C GLU A 125 -0.16 -29.85 -1.98
N ARG A 126 0.71 -28.95 -1.49
CA ARG A 126 0.45 -28.19 -0.25
C ARG A 126 -0.82 -27.35 -0.36
N ALA A 127 -1.00 -26.63 -1.46
CA ALA A 127 -2.19 -25.81 -1.72
C ALA A 127 -3.48 -26.64 -1.75
N ARG A 128 -3.46 -27.78 -2.45
CA ARG A 128 -4.59 -28.73 -2.51
C ARG A 128 -4.96 -29.32 -1.15
N ALA A 129 -3.97 -29.51 -0.29
CA ALA A 129 -4.17 -29.92 1.10
C ALA A 129 -4.66 -28.78 2.02
N GLY A 130 -5.00 -27.60 1.48
CA GLY A 130 -5.49 -26.45 2.23
C GLY A 130 -4.43 -25.64 2.96
N ARG A 131 -3.13 -25.88 2.69
CA ARG A 131 -2.01 -25.08 3.21
C ARG A 131 -1.65 -23.97 2.23
N THR A 132 -0.83 -23.00 2.65
CA THR A 132 -0.31 -21.96 1.76
C THR A 132 0.68 -22.56 0.76
N GLY A 133 0.31 -22.55 -0.52
CA GLY A 133 1.20 -22.87 -1.63
C GLY A 133 2.00 -21.64 -2.06
N LEU A 134 3.25 -21.85 -2.44
CA LEU A 134 4.16 -20.82 -2.95
C LEU A 134 4.61 -21.11 -4.39
N GLY A 135 3.81 -21.85 -5.15
CA GLY A 135 4.15 -22.29 -6.52
C GLY A 135 4.48 -21.12 -7.45
N GLU A 136 3.81 -19.98 -7.28
CA GLU A 136 4.05 -18.77 -8.07
C GLU A 136 5.47 -18.20 -7.92
N HIS A 137 6.05 -18.29 -6.72
CA HIS A 137 7.39 -17.78 -6.47
C HIS A 137 8.45 -18.63 -7.18
N ALA A 138 8.24 -19.95 -7.23
CA ALA A 138 9.05 -20.85 -8.04
C ALA A 138 8.88 -20.59 -9.55
N CYS A 139 7.64 -20.33 -10.01
CA CYS A 139 7.37 -19.92 -11.39
C CYS A 139 8.09 -18.64 -11.77
N ARG A 140 8.20 -17.65 -10.88
CA ARG A 140 8.99 -16.43 -11.14
C ARG A 140 10.45 -16.75 -11.42
N ALA A 141 11.08 -17.62 -10.65
CA ALA A 141 12.46 -18.04 -10.89
C ALA A 141 12.61 -18.77 -12.24
N LEU A 142 11.69 -19.67 -12.59
CA LEU A 142 11.66 -20.32 -13.91
C LEU A 142 11.48 -19.34 -15.06
N ALA A 143 10.61 -18.35 -14.90
CA ALA A 143 10.36 -17.31 -15.90
C ALA A 143 11.58 -16.41 -16.11
N VAL A 144 12.34 -16.12 -15.05
CA VAL A 144 13.62 -15.41 -15.13
C VAL A 144 14.67 -16.24 -15.87
N LEU A 145 14.70 -17.57 -15.66
CA LEU A 145 15.58 -18.50 -16.39
C LEU A 145 15.20 -18.64 -17.87
N GLY A 146 13.93 -18.47 -18.21
CA GLY A 146 13.41 -18.76 -19.55
C GLY A 146 13.31 -20.27 -19.82
N ALA A 147 12.90 -21.07 -18.83
CA ALA A 147 12.80 -22.51 -18.99
C ALA A 147 11.65 -22.90 -19.96
N PRO A 148 11.84 -23.89 -20.85
CA PRO A 148 10.93 -24.20 -21.97
C PRO A 148 9.50 -24.64 -21.55
N ASP A 149 9.30 -25.09 -20.32
CA ASP A 149 8.00 -25.55 -19.80
C ASP A 149 7.34 -24.58 -18.81
N THR A 150 7.86 -23.35 -18.71
CA THR A 150 7.39 -22.41 -17.67
C THR A 150 5.91 -22.07 -17.82
N ASP A 151 5.39 -21.94 -19.04
CA ASP A 151 3.96 -21.66 -19.28
C ASP A 151 3.05 -22.77 -18.73
N ALA A 152 3.40 -24.03 -19.01
CA ALA A 152 2.67 -25.19 -18.51
C ALA A 152 2.71 -25.27 -16.97
N ARG A 153 3.86 -24.98 -16.36
CA ARG A 153 4.01 -24.93 -14.90
C ARG A 153 3.20 -23.79 -14.27
N ILE A 154 3.15 -22.62 -14.91
CA ILE A 154 2.28 -21.53 -14.45
C ILE A 154 0.81 -21.96 -14.48
N GLN A 155 0.35 -22.60 -15.57
CA GLN A 155 -1.02 -23.09 -15.67
C GLN A 155 -1.33 -24.11 -14.56
N GLN A 156 -0.41 -25.04 -14.29
CA GLN A 156 -0.53 -25.99 -13.18
C GLN A 156 -0.73 -25.30 -11.82
N VAL A 157 -0.01 -24.21 -11.55
CA VAL A 157 -0.18 -23.43 -10.31
C VAL A 157 -1.56 -22.74 -10.27
N ILE A 158 -2.00 -22.12 -11.37
CA ILE A 158 -3.33 -21.46 -11.44
C ILE A 158 -4.47 -22.44 -11.13
N ASP A 159 -4.34 -23.68 -11.63
CA ASP A 159 -5.34 -24.73 -11.47
C ASP A 159 -5.26 -25.43 -10.10
N GLY A 160 -4.05 -25.52 -9.55
CA GLY A 160 -3.75 -26.26 -8.31
C GLY A 160 -3.80 -25.43 -7.04
N ASP A 161 -3.58 -24.11 -7.13
CA ASP A 161 -3.50 -23.20 -6.00
C ASP A 161 -4.49 -22.04 -6.15
N ARG A 162 -5.58 -22.11 -5.38
CA ARG A 162 -6.64 -21.09 -5.38
C ARG A 162 -6.18 -19.74 -4.83
N PHE A 163 -5.09 -19.70 -4.08
CA PHE A 163 -4.55 -18.50 -3.45
C PHE A 163 -3.38 -17.91 -4.22
N SER A 164 -2.99 -18.54 -5.33
CA SER A 164 -1.97 -17.98 -6.21
C SER A 164 -2.43 -16.66 -6.83
N ASP A 165 -1.48 -15.75 -7.00
CA ASP A 165 -1.63 -14.53 -7.74
C ASP A 165 -1.69 -14.78 -9.24
N ARG A 166 -2.91 -14.91 -9.73
CA ARG A 166 -3.21 -15.07 -11.15
C ARG A 166 -2.75 -13.88 -12.01
N PHE A 167 -2.64 -12.67 -11.45
CA PHE A 167 -2.19 -11.50 -12.20
C PHE A 167 -0.69 -11.55 -12.46
N GLU A 168 0.14 -11.79 -11.44
CA GLU A 168 1.57 -12.02 -11.62
C GLU A 168 1.81 -13.21 -12.54
N LEU A 169 1.12 -14.32 -12.34
CA LEU A 169 1.25 -15.50 -13.21
C LEU A 169 0.91 -15.19 -14.67
N SER A 170 -0.16 -14.42 -14.92
CA SER A 170 -0.50 -13.95 -16.28
C SER A 170 0.55 -13.01 -16.85
N ARG A 171 1.11 -12.10 -16.03
CA ARG A 171 2.22 -11.23 -16.43
C ARG A 171 3.46 -12.04 -16.81
N LEU A 172 3.81 -13.07 -16.04
CA LEU A 172 4.93 -13.96 -16.32
C LEU A 172 4.74 -14.71 -17.65
N ARG A 173 3.56 -15.31 -17.88
CA ARG A 173 3.24 -15.97 -19.15
C ARG A 173 3.41 -15.03 -20.34
N ARG A 174 2.92 -13.80 -20.22
CA ARG A 174 3.07 -12.77 -21.25
C ARG A 174 4.55 -12.47 -21.52
N ALA A 175 5.34 -12.26 -20.47
CA ALA A 175 6.77 -11.97 -20.61
C ALA A 175 7.54 -13.12 -21.28
N ILE A 176 7.22 -14.37 -20.94
CA ILE A 176 7.81 -15.57 -21.56
C ILE A 176 7.40 -15.66 -23.04
N THR A 177 6.13 -15.43 -23.35
CA THR A 177 5.62 -15.46 -24.73
C THR A 177 6.27 -14.39 -25.62
N GLU A 178 6.41 -13.18 -25.09
CA GLU A 178 6.94 -12.03 -25.85
C GLU A 178 8.47 -12.04 -25.96
N GLY A 179 9.19 -12.53 -24.94
CA GLY A 179 10.64 -12.36 -24.83
C GLY A 179 11.44 -13.59 -24.42
N GLY A 180 10.80 -14.76 -24.35
CA GLY A 180 11.40 -16.03 -23.91
C GLY A 180 11.70 -16.13 -22.41
N ARG A 181 11.70 -15.01 -21.68
CA ARG A 181 11.94 -14.89 -20.24
C ARG A 181 11.43 -13.56 -19.69
N ASP A 182 11.30 -13.44 -18.37
CA ASP A 182 10.89 -12.21 -17.69
C ASP A 182 12.00 -11.15 -17.62
N GLN A 183 12.22 -10.45 -18.73
CA GLN A 183 13.26 -9.43 -18.89
C GLN A 183 13.18 -8.28 -17.87
N VAL A 184 11.97 -7.93 -17.41
CA VAL A 184 11.76 -6.84 -16.43
C VAL A 184 12.34 -7.26 -15.09
N THR A 185 11.95 -8.45 -14.59
CA THR A 185 12.50 -8.99 -13.34
C THR A 185 13.99 -9.26 -13.46
N CYS A 186 14.47 -9.74 -14.61
CA CYS A 186 15.91 -9.92 -14.85
C CYS A 186 16.69 -8.61 -14.65
N LYS A 187 16.24 -7.51 -15.28
CA LYS A 187 16.89 -6.20 -15.15
C LYS A 187 16.84 -5.67 -13.71
N LEU A 188 15.72 -5.85 -13.01
CA LEU A 188 15.58 -5.42 -11.62
C LEU A 188 16.54 -6.19 -10.71
N LEU A 189 16.54 -7.53 -10.77
CA LEU A 189 17.31 -8.38 -9.86
C LEU A 189 18.81 -8.42 -10.17
N ALA A 190 19.20 -8.26 -11.44
CA ALA A 190 20.61 -8.14 -11.84
C ALA A 190 21.16 -6.72 -11.70
N GLY A 191 20.29 -5.72 -11.50
CA GLY A 191 20.64 -4.32 -11.35
C GLY A 191 21.24 -3.96 -9.99
N SER A 192 21.23 -2.66 -9.68
CA SER A 192 21.67 -2.16 -8.38
C SER A 192 20.73 -2.61 -7.27
N TRP A 193 21.29 -3.02 -6.13
CA TRP A 193 20.51 -3.35 -4.93
C TRP A 193 19.62 -2.19 -4.48
N THR A 194 20.06 -0.94 -4.69
CA THR A 194 19.27 0.26 -4.36
C THR A 194 17.96 0.35 -5.13
N GLY A 195 17.86 -0.28 -6.31
CA GLY A 195 16.60 -0.38 -7.06
C GLY A 195 15.64 -1.38 -6.44
N ILE A 196 16.15 -2.49 -5.90
CA ILE A 196 15.36 -3.54 -5.24
C ILE A 196 14.82 -3.04 -3.89
N PHE A 197 15.66 -2.31 -3.14
CA PHE A 197 15.35 -1.83 -1.78
C PHE A 197 14.98 -0.35 -1.73
N ALA A 198 14.50 0.23 -2.84
CA ALA A 198 14.27 1.67 -3.00
C ALA A 198 13.35 2.26 -1.90
N ASP A 199 12.28 1.56 -1.53
CA ASP A 199 11.32 2.00 -0.51
C ASP A 199 11.89 1.98 0.92
N HIS A 200 13.05 1.33 1.10
CA HIS A 200 13.75 1.21 2.38
C HIS A 200 14.96 2.14 2.48
N LEU A 201 15.29 2.88 1.43
CA LEU A 201 16.40 3.82 1.45
C LEU A 201 16.08 5.07 2.27
N PHE A 202 17.08 5.54 3.00
CA PHE A 202 17.06 6.85 3.63
C PHE A 202 17.23 7.91 2.54
N SER A 203 16.33 8.88 2.52
CA SER A 203 16.45 10.09 1.70
C SER A 203 16.58 11.26 2.66
N ASP A 204 17.61 12.08 2.51
CA ASP A 204 17.62 13.38 3.16
C ASP A 204 16.36 14.12 2.73
N ALA A 205 15.64 14.69 3.71
CA ALA A 205 14.56 15.61 3.39
C ALA A 205 15.17 16.73 2.53
N PRO A 206 14.55 17.07 1.38
CA PRO A 206 15.05 18.19 0.60
C PRO A 206 15.10 19.41 1.53
N PRO A 207 16.16 20.23 1.46
CA PRO A 207 16.25 21.45 2.27
C PRO A 207 14.94 22.20 2.08
N ALA A 208 14.23 22.44 3.19
CA ALA A 208 12.93 23.08 3.15
C ALA A 208 13.03 24.32 2.27
N GLU A 209 12.24 24.38 1.19
CA GLU A 209 12.22 25.53 0.29
C GLU A 209 12.08 26.78 1.17
N ALA A 210 13.10 27.63 1.11
CA ALA A 210 13.11 28.85 1.88
C ALA A 210 11.82 29.60 1.52
N LYS A 211 10.92 29.75 2.50
CA LYS A 211 9.68 30.50 2.31
C LYS A 211 10.07 31.82 1.65
N PRO A 212 9.48 32.18 0.50
CA PRO A 212 9.80 33.42 -0.15
C PRO A 212 9.55 34.53 0.85
N VAL A 213 10.63 35.19 1.27
CA VAL A 213 10.55 36.38 2.13
C VAL A 213 9.71 37.36 1.34
N ALA A 214 8.54 37.72 1.88
CA ALA A 214 7.57 38.56 1.22
C ALA A 214 8.24 39.87 0.78
N GLY A 215 8.63 39.89 -0.50
CA GLY A 215 9.15 41.07 -1.17
C GLY A 215 8.01 42.08 -1.23
N LYS A 216 8.23 43.21 -0.57
CA LYS A 216 7.41 44.42 -0.65
C LYS A 216 7.09 44.70 -2.11
N THR A 217 5.85 44.46 -2.52
CA THR A 217 5.35 44.79 -3.85
C THR A 217 5.29 46.30 -4.01
N ALA A 218 6.02 46.80 -5.02
CA ALA A 218 5.86 48.16 -5.50
C ALA A 218 4.48 48.33 -6.17
N PRO A 219 3.89 49.54 -6.16
CA PRO A 219 2.59 49.79 -6.76
C PRO A 219 2.64 49.72 -8.31
N PRO A 220 1.53 49.31 -8.97
CA PRO A 220 1.47 49.22 -10.43
C PRO A 220 1.23 50.58 -11.09
N ASP A 221 2.00 50.86 -12.16
CA ASP A 221 1.70 51.95 -13.10
C ASP A 221 0.55 51.57 -14.06
N PRO A 222 -0.29 52.54 -14.50
CA PRO A 222 -1.44 52.26 -15.34
C PRO A 222 -1.06 52.21 -16.84
N ALA A 223 -1.32 51.08 -17.48
CA ALA A 223 -1.14 50.89 -18.92
C ALA A 223 -2.41 51.24 -19.72
N ALA A 224 -2.17 51.97 -20.81
CA ALA A 224 -3.14 52.52 -21.73
C ALA A 224 -3.76 51.51 -22.71
N SER A 225 -4.88 51.97 -23.26
CA SER A 225 -5.81 51.47 -24.27
C SER A 225 -5.28 50.67 -25.47
N LYS A 226 -6.04 49.62 -25.82
CA LYS A 226 -6.25 48.98 -27.15
C LYS A 226 -6.70 50.00 -28.23
N PRO A 227 -6.75 49.72 -29.57
CA PRO A 227 -7.10 48.43 -30.21
C PRO A 227 -6.46 48.10 -31.59
N GLY A 228 -6.69 46.87 -32.09
CA GLY A 228 -6.46 46.52 -33.50
C GLY A 228 -7.01 45.14 -33.89
N LYS A 229 -8.02 45.13 -34.77
CA LYS A 229 -8.70 43.97 -35.40
C LYS A 229 -7.84 43.32 -36.50
N SER A 230 -7.99 42.02 -36.73
CA SER A 230 -8.18 41.46 -38.09
C SER A 230 -8.77 40.04 -38.03
N ALA A 231 -9.51 39.69 -39.07
CA ALA A 231 -10.41 38.55 -39.21
C ALA A 231 -9.95 37.56 -40.29
N SER A 232 -10.75 36.49 -40.49
CA SER A 232 -10.72 35.46 -41.55
C SER A 232 -9.87 34.21 -41.20
N SER A 233 -10.26 32.96 -41.47
CA SER A 233 -11.22 32.36 -42.41
C SER A 233 -11.61 30.93 -41.95
N ALA A 234 -12.61 30.37 -42.62
CA ALA A 234 -13.38 29.15 -42.33
C ALA A 234 -12.69 27.78 -42.60
N ALA A 235 -13.10 26.78 -41.78
CA ALA A 235 -13.52 25.38 -42.01
C ALA A 235 -13.21 24.65 -43.36
N PRO A 236 -13.06 23.29 -43.42
CA PRO A 236 -13.92 22.32 -42.72
C PRO A 236 -13.28 21.10 -42.04
N VAL A 237 -14.07 20.55 -41.11
CA VAL A 237 -13.86 19.33 -40.32
C VAL A 237 -14.39 18.10 -41.06
N SER A 238 -13.58 17.03 -41.12
CA SER A 238 -14.03 15.67 -41.41
C SER A 238 -14.07 14.85 -40.12
N ALA A 239 -15.18 14.14 -39.95
CA ALA A 239 -15.54 13.32 -38.80
C ALA A 239 -14.74 12.00 -38.73
N SER A 240 -14.45 11.54 -37.51
CA SER A 240 -14.33 10.11 -37.23
C SER A 240 -14.75 9.82 -35.79
N ALA A 241 -15.51 8.73 -35.64
CA ALA A 241 -16.38 8.40 -34.52
C ALA A 241 -15.66 7.90 -33.27
N ALA A 242 -16.18 8.29 -32.10
CA ALA A 242 -15.92 7.66 -30.81
C ALA A 242 -17.17 6.86 -30.38
N PRO A 243 -16.99 5.73 -29.67
CA PRO A 243 -18.10 4.90 -29.19
C PRO A 243 -18.79 5.49 -27.96
N THR A 244 -20.11 5.31 -27.95
CA THR A 244 -21.09 5.70 -26.95
C THR A 244 -20.89 4.96 -25.62
N ALA A 245 -20.69 5.70 -24.53
CA ALA A 245 -20.84 5.19 -23.17
C ALA A 245 -22.15 5.75 -22.58
N ALA A 246 -23.11 4.84 -22.37
CA ALA A 246 -24.38 5.10 -21.69
C ALA A 246 -24.26 4.71 -20.22
N GLY A 247 -24.88 5.49 -19.32
CA GLY A 247 -25.16 5.07 -17.95
C GLY A 247 -24.96 6.15 -16.89
N GLY A 248 -25.70 7.27 -16.99
CA GLY A 248 -25.90 8.15 -15.83
C GLY A 248 -26.93 7.50 -14.89
N VAL A 249 -26.56 7.31 -13.63
CA VAL A 249 -27.48 6.78 -12.61
C VAL A 249 -27.97 7.94 -11.75
N ASP A 250 -29.29 8.11 -11.77
CA ASP A 250 -30.07 9.11 -11.04
C ASP A 250 -30.20 8.70 -9.56
N TYR A 251 -29.88 9.62 -8.64
CA TYR A 251 -29.99 9.42 -7.20
C TYR A 251 -31.30 10.03 -6.70
N GLY A 252 -32.39 9.26 -6.81
CA GLY A 252 -33.70 9.60 -6.27
C GLY A 252 -33.79 9.37 -4.76
N ALA A 253 -34.37 10.34 -4.05
CA ALA A 253 -34.59 10.40 -2.61
C ALA A 253 -35.42 9.23 -2.04
N TYR A 254 -35.12 8.81 -0.81
CA TYR A 254 -35.97 7.89 -0.03
C TYR A 254 -36.39 8.51 1.30
N ALA A 255 -37.70 8.50 1.54
CA ALA A 255 -38.34 8.76 2.83
C ALA A 255 -38.51 7.42 3.60
N PRO A 256 -38.55 7.43 4.95
CA PRO A 256 -38.47 6.21 5.74
C PRO A 256 -39.86 5.60 5.97
N GLY A 257 -39.95 4.27 5.92
CA GLY A 257 -41.11 3.53 6.38
C GLY A 257 -40.77 2.05 6.55
N GLY A 258 -40.91 1.54 7.77
CA GLY A 258 -40.76 0.11 8.06
C GLY A 258 -40.23 -0.15 9.47
N GLU A 259 -41.14 -0.17 10.44
CA GLU A 259 -40.90 -0.65 11.80
C GLU A 259 -40.47 -2.12 11.79
N ALA A 260 -39.37 -2.43 12.49
CA ALA A 260 -38.96 -3.79 12.80
C ALA A 260 -39.14 -4.01 14.31
N VAL A 261 -40.09 -4.89 14.63
CA VAL A 261 -40.39 -5.38 15.98
C VAL A 261 -39.22 -6.26 16.44
N GLY A 262 -38.55 -5.86 17.51
CA GLY A 262 -37.54 -6.66 18.21
C GLY A 262 -38.17 -7.51 19.32
N PRO A 263 -37.59 -8.68 19.66
CA PRO A 263 -38.13 -9.54 20.70
C PRO A 263 -37.80 -9.02 22.11
N GLU A 264 -38.79 -9.13 23.00
CA GLU A 264 -38.67 -8.97 24.46
C GLU A 264 -37.56 -9.87 25.03
N ILE A 265 -36.64 -9.26 25.76
CA ILE A 265 -35.77 -9.96 26.71
C ILE A 265 -36.15 -9.40 28.09
N GLY A 266 -36.51 -10.34 28.96
CA GLY A 266 -37.22 -10.09 30.21
C GLY A 266 -36.41 -9.46 31.33
N ASP A 267 -37.20 -9.00 32.28
CA ASP A 267 -36.85 -8.41 33.57
C ASP A 267 -36.00 -9.37 34.42
N ASP A 268 -34.93 -8.86 35.00
CA ASP A 268 -34.39 -9.42 36.24
C ASP A 268 -33.75 -8.34 37.12
N GLU A 269 -33.81 -8.59 38.41
CA GLU A 269 -34.00 -7.64 39.51
C GLU A 269 -32.82 -6.70 39.89
N ALA A 270 -33.26 -5.68 40.65
CA ALA A 270 -32.48 -4.68 41.34
C ALA A 270 -31.51 -5.21 42.41
N VAL A 271 -30.32 -4.61 42.48
CA VAL A 271 -29.54 -4.50 43.72
C VAL A 271 -29.04 -3.07 43.84
N GLY A 272 -29.50 -2.39 44.89
CA GLY A 272 -29.10 -1.03 45.24
C GLY A 272 -27.67 -0.95 45.79
N GLY A 273 -27.02 0.16 45.49
CA GLY A 273 -25.75 0.57 46.08
C GLY A 273 -25.67 2.09 45.99
N ASP A 274 -25.97 2.73 47.10
CA ASP A 274 -25.88 4.18 47.34
C ASP A 274 -24.39 4.61 47.47
N GLU A 275 -24.16 5.92 47.34
CA GLU A 275 -22.91 6.67 47.52
C GLU A 275 -21.99 6.90 46.29
N ALA A 276 -22.09 8.08 45.69
CA ALA A 276 -21.08 9.15 45.84
C ALA A 276 -21.39 10.32 44.89
N LEU A 277 -21.83 11.45 45.48
CA LEU A 277 -22.03 12.73 44.82
C LEU A 277 -20.69 13.33 44.39
N GLY A 278 -20.41 13.31 43.08
CA GLY A 278 -19.28 13.99 42.46
C GLY A 278 -19.76 14.91 41.33
N GLU A 279 -19.61 16.21 41.56
CA GLU A 279 -19.64 17.36 40.64
C GLU A 279 -20.55 17.28 39.40
N GLU A 280 -21.61 18.08 39.46
CA GLU A 280 -22.52 18.44 38.36
C GLU A 280 -21.73 19.15 37.25
N GLY A 281 -21.09 18.35 36.39
CA GLY A 281 -20.46 18.81 35.16
C GLY A 281 -21.52 19.43 34.25
N ALA A 282 -21.24 20.63 33.74
CA ALA A 282 -22.10 21.33 32.79
C ALA A 282 -22.58 20.37 31.68
N PRO A 283 -23.84 20.48 31.20
CA PRO A 283 -24.36 19.61 30.16
C PRO A 283 -23.39 19.61 28.98
N PRO A 284 -23.07 18.44 28.39
CA PRO A 284 -22.11 18.35 27.31
C PRO A 284 -22.53 19.34 26.23
N SER A 285 -21.65 20.30 25.96
CA SER A 285 -21.86 21.32 24.94
C SER A 285 -22.21 20.59 23.65
N GLN A 286 -23.43 20.78 23.16
CA GLN A 286 -23.90 20.15 21.93
C GLN A 286 -22.92 20.49 20.81
N ALA A 287 -22.13 19.50 20.41
CA ALA A 287 -21.13 19.67 19.38
C ALA A 287 -21.82 20.09 18.07
N LYS A 288 -21.24 21.09 17.42
CA LYS A 288 -21.84 21.69 16.22
C LYS A 288 -21.71 20.72 15.05
N PRO A 289 -22.79 20.51 14.27
CA PRO A 289 -22.73 19.76 13.02
C PRO A 289 -21.67 20.32 12.06
N VAL A 290 -21.12 19.46 11.22
CA VAL A 290 -20.11 19.85 10.22
C VAL A 290 -20.74 20.76 9.17
N ASP A 291 -20.12 21.92 8.91
CA ASP A 291 -20.53 22.80 7.80
C ASP A 291 -20.03 22.26 6.46
N TRP A 292 -20.82 21.37 5.85
CA TRP A 292 -20.51 20.75 4.56
C TRP A 292 -20.42 21.74 3.41
N LYS A 293 -21.11 22.89 3.50
CA LYS A 293 -20.99 23.94 2.48
C LYS A 293 -19.65 24.64 2.59
N ALA A 294 -19.19 24.90 3.81
CA ALA A 294 -17.85 25.42 4.07
C ALA A 294 -16.77 24.41 3.64
N PHE A 295 -16.97 23.11 3.87
CA PHE A 295 -16.08 22.07 3.34
C PHE A 295 -16.00 22.11 1.81
N LEU A 296 -17.13 22.14 1.10
CA LEU A 296 -17.12 22.18 -0.36
C LEU A 296 -16.51 23.46 -0.94
N ALA A 297 -16.47 24.55 -0.16
CA ALA A 297 -15.78 25.79 -0.49
C ALA A 297 -14.30 25.81 -0.06
N SER A 298 -13.81 24.76 0.60
CA SER A 298 -12.50 24.75 1.24
C SER A 298 -11.36 24.43 0.27
N PRO A 299 -10.10 24.78 0.62
CA PRO A 299 -8.92 24.37 -0.13
C PRO A 299 -8.77 22.85 -0.25
N GLU A 300 -9.14 22.10 0.79
CA GLU A 300 -9.09 20.64 0.79
C GLU A 300 -10.03 20.04 -0.26
N ALA A 301 -11.26 20.55 -0.35
CA ALA A 301 -12.21 20.12 -1.38
C ALA A 301 -11.84 20.64 -2.78
N ALA A 302 -11.17 21.78 -2.88
CA ALA A 302 -10.66 22.30 -4.16
C ALA A 302 -9.48 21.47 -4.70
N ALA A 303 -8.67 20.86 -3.81
CA ALA A 303 -7.60 19.95 -4.19
C ALA A 303 -8.14 18.60 -4.72
N LEU A 304 -9.40 18.27 -4.41
CA LEU A 304 -10.09 17.12 -5.02
C LEU A 304 -10.51 17.48 -6.45
N GLY A 305 -10.28 16.56 -7.39
CA GLY A 305 -10.86 16.67 -8.74
C GLY A 305 -12.40 16.74 -8.68
N PRO A 306 -13.10 17.25 -9.72
CA PRO A 306 -14.53 17.52 -9.66
C PRO A 306 -15.40 16.33 -9.24
N GLN A 307 -15.07 15.13 -9.71
CA GLN A 307 -15.77 13.90 -9.36
C GLN A 307 -15.58 13.52 -7.89
N LEU A 308 -14.35 13.56 -7.38
CA LEU A 308 -14.02 13.29 -5.97
C LEU A 308 -14.66 14.32 -5.05
N LYS A 309 -14.69 15.59 -5.47
CA LYS A 309 -15.36 16.66 -4.73
C LYS A 309 -16.87 16.41 -4.60
N SER A 310 -17.52 16.02 -5.71
CA SER A 310 -18.94 15.64 -5.69
C SER A 310 -19.19 14.46 -4.75
N MET A 311 -18.35 13.42 -4.84
CA MET A 311 -18.43 12.25 -3.97
C MET A 311 -18.22 12.61 -2.49
N ALA A 312 -17.24 13.47 -2.17
CA ALA A 312 -17.01 13.94 -0.82
C ALA A 312 -18.23 14.70 -0.25
N GLY A 313 -18.92 15.48 -1.08
CA GLY A 313 -20.15 16.17 -0.70
C GLY A 313 -21.33 15.23 -0.40
N GLN A 314 -21.33 14.02 -0.96
CA GLN A 314 -22.35 12.99 -0.67
C GLN A 314 -21.96 12.12 0.52
N LEU A 315 -20.71 11.66 0.55
CA LEU A 315 -20.21 10.76 1.60
C LEU A 315 -20.09 11.45 2.97
N GLY A 316 -19.74 12.74 3.00
CA GLY A 316 -19.57 13.49 4.25
C GLY A 316 -20.82 13.49 5.15
N PRO A 317 -21.95 14.06 4.69
CA PRO A 317 -23.20 14.07 5.45
C PRO A 317 -23.69 12.66 5.82
N MET A 318 -23.52 11.69 4.91
CA MET A 318 -23.87 10.30 5.17
C MET A 318 -23.04 9.72 6.32
N LEU A 319 -21.72 9.96 6.33
CA LEU A 319 -20.82 9.48 7.37
C LEU A 319 -21.14 10.11 8.74
N GLU A 320 -21.49 11.40 8.76
CA GLU A 320 -21.95 12.07 9.99
C GLU A 320 -23.27 11.49 10.52
N GLN A 321 -24.24 11.23 9.64
CA GLN A 321 -25.49 10.56 10.04
C GLN A 321 -25.25 9.16 10.60
N ILE A 322 -24.34 8.39 9.99
CA ILE A 322 -23.98 7.05 10.47
C ILE A 322 -23.26 7.14 11.81
N ALA A 323 -22.31 8.06 11.98
CA ALA A 323 -21.61 8.28 13.25
C ALA A 323 -22.59 8.57 14.39
N VAL A 324 -23.52 9.52 14.17
CA VAL A 324 -24.53 9.88 15.17
C VAL A 324 -25.47 8.70 15.46
N ARG A 325 -25.89 7.96 14.44
CA ARG A 325 -26.84 6.84 14.63
C ARG A 325 -26.21 5.61 15.29
N ALA A 326 -25.00 5.24 14.89
CA ALA A 326 -24.37 3.98 15.27
C ALA A 326 -23.41 4.13 16.46
N ILE A 327 -22.64 5.22 16.51
CA ILE A 327 -21.63 5.47 17.55
C ILE A 327 -22.17 6.44 18.62
N ARG A 328 -23.28 7.14 18.34
CA ARG A 328 -23.88 8.15 19.22
C ARG A 328 -22.94 9.34 19.50
N ALA A 329 -22.06 9.63 18.56
CA ALA A 329 -21.12 10.75 18.61
C ALA A 329 -21.12 11.52 17.28
N GLN A 330 -20.78 12.81 17.33
CA GLN A 330 -20.59 13.60 16.13
C GLN A 330 -19.31 13.18 15.41
N LEU A 331 -19.31 13.28 14.08
CA LEU A 331 -18.14 12.91 13.27
C LEU A 331 -16.86 13.63 13.70
N ALA A 332 -16.98 14.89 14.10
CA ALA A 332 -15.87 15.73 14.52
C ALA A 332 -15.29 15.30 15.88
N ASP A 333 -16.10 14.65 16.71
CA ASP A 333 -15.75 14.26 18.07
C ASP A 333 -15.20 12.83 18.16
N LEU A 334 -15.20 12.08 17.05
CA LEU A 334 -14.77 10.69 17.06
C LEU A 334 -13.27 10.57 17.35
N ALA A 335 -12.94 9.69 18.29
CA ALA A 335 -11.57 9.26 18.50
C ALA A 335 -11.04 8.54 17.24
N PRO A 336 -9.71 8.52 17.01
CA PRO A 336 -9.13 7.90 15.82
C PRO A 336 -9.58 6.44 15.61
N GLN A 337 -9.66 5.67 16.70
CA GLN A 337 -10.09 4.26 16.63
C GLN A 337 -11.58 4.12 16.33
N GLU A 338 -12.42 5.02 16.83
CA GLU A 338 -13.84 5.06 16.51
C GLU A 338 -14.07 5.42 15.05
N TYR A 339 -13.25 6.32 14.51
CA TYR A 339 -13.28 6.67 13.09
C TYR A 339 -12.86 5.48 12.20
N VAL A 340 -11.84 4.70 12.60
CA VAL A 340 -11.48 3.46 11.91
C VAL A 340 -12.60 2.43 11.99
N ALA A 341 -13.20 2.22 13.16
CA ALA A 341 -14.32 1.31 13.35
C ALA A 341 -15.56 1.74 12.55
N LEU A 342 -15.84 3.04 12.49
CA LEU A 342 -16.90 3.62 11.66
C LEU A 342 -16.73 3.21 10.20
N LEU A 343 -15.52 3.38 9.64
CA LEU A 343 -15.26 3.09 8.23
C LEU A 343 -15.22 1.58 7.94
N LEU A 344 -14.59 0.78 8.78
CA LEU A 344 -14.34 -0.63 8.45
C LEU A 344 -15.39 -1.62 8.98
N GLN A 345 -16.17 -1.23 9.99
CA GLN A 345 -17.14 -2.14 10.62
C GLN A 345 -18.57 -1.63 10.45
N VAL A 346 -18.83 -0.36 10.77
CA VAL A 346 -20.19 0.19 10.77
C VAL A 346 -20.66 0.51 9.35
N LEU A 347 -19.85 1.22 8.58
CA LEU A 347 -20.20 1.66 7.23
C LEU A 347 -20.58 0.49 6.31
N PRO A 348 -19.86 -0.66 6.28
CA PRO A 348 -20.26 -1.82 5.47
C PRO A 348 -21.59 -2.45 5.88
N GLN A 349 -21.97 -2.34 7.15
CA GLN A 349 -23.25 -2.88 7.66
C GLN A 349 -24.43 -1.97 7.35
N MET A 350 -24.18 -0.66 7.23
CA MET A 350 -25.21 0.36 7.01
C MET A 350 -25.48 0.64 5.53
N LEU A 351 -24.62 0.15 4.63
CA LEU A 351 -24.75 0.33 3.19
C LEU A 351 -25.14 -0.97 2.48
N PRO A 352 -25.97 -0.91 1.42
CA PRO A 352 -26.16 -2.04 0.53
C PRO A 352 -24.82 -2.52 -0.04
N GLN A 353 -24.68 -3.84 -0.21
CA GLN A 353 -23.39 -4.47 -0.58
C GLN A 353 -22.75 -3.88 -1.85
N GLN A 354 -23.58 -3.46 -2.81
CA GLN A 354 -23.15 -2.78 -4.05
C GLN A 354 -22.48 -1.42 -3.82
N HIS A 355 -22.77 -0.74 -2.70
CA HIS A 355 -22.20 0.56 -2.36
C HIS A 355 -21.00 0.48 -1.42
N VAL A 356 -20.82 -0.64 -0.71
CA VAL A 356 -19.68 -0.85 0.20
C VAL A 356 -18.34 -0.71 -0.53
N GLN A 357 -18.22 -1.32 -1.71
CA GLN A 357 -16.99 -1.25 -2.51
C GLN A 357 -16.68 0.17 -2.98
N ALA A 358 -17.70 0.96 -3.34
CA ALA A 358 -17.52 2.35 -3.71
C ALA A 358 -17.11 3.21 -2.51
N ALA A 359 -17.76 3.01 -1.35
CA ALA A 359 -17.53 3.76 -0.12
C ALA A 359 -16.18 3.45 0.56
N LEU A 360 -15.59 2.28 0.28
CA LEU A 360 -14.24 1.88 0.71
C LEU A 360 -13.20 1.92 -0.40
N SER A 361 -13.54 2.46 -1.58
CA SER A 361 -12.58 2.61 -2.67
C SER A 361 -11.43 3.57 -2.29
N PRO A 362 -10.26 3.48 -2.95
CA PRO A 362 -9.17 4.44 -2.69
C PRO A 362 -9.57 5.90 -2.87
N GLN A 363 -10.48 6.16 -3.82
CA GLN A 363 -11.02 7.49 -4.08
C GLN A 363 -11.87 7.98 -2.89
N ALA A 364 -12.72 7.13 -2.33
CA ALA A 364 -13.51 7.46 -1.15
C ALA A 364 -12.61 7.73 0.07
N LEU A 365 -11.55 6.93 0.27
CA LEU A 365 -10.58 7.20 1.34
C LEU A 365 -9.85 8.54 1.15
N THR A 366 -9.57 8.95 -0.09
CA THR A 366 -9.02 10.28 -0.37
C THR A 366 -10.02 11.39 -0.04
N ALA A 367 -11.31 11.18 -0.32
CA ALA A 367 -12.36 12.11 0.08
C ALA A 367 -12.47 12.21 1.62
N TYR A 368 -12.45 11.09 2.35
CA TYR A 368 -12.43 11.11 3.82
C TYR A 368 -11.20 11.82 4.36
N GLN A 369 -10.04 11.67 3.71
CA GLN A 369 -8.80 12.33 4.13
C GLN A 369 -8.90 13.84 4.00
N ALA A 370 -9.52 14.33 2.92
CA ALA A 370 -9.81 15.75 2.75
C ALA A 370 -10.80 16.28 3.82
N ILE A 371 -11.81 15.49 4.19
CA ILE A 371 -12.76 15.82 5.27
C ILE A 371 -12.01 15.92 6.61
N GLY A 372 -11.20 14.91 6.95
CA GLY A 372 -10.40 14.92 8.18
C GLY A 372 -9.46 16.13 8.27
N LYS A 373 -8.77 16.48 7.17
CA LYS A 373 -7.93 17.70 7.08
C LYS A 373 -8.74 18.98 7.30
N PHE A 374 -9.94 19.07 6.73
CA PHE A 374 -10.82 20.22 6.91
C PHE A 374 -11.29 20.38 8.37
N LEU A 375 -11.70 19.28 9.00
CA LEU A 375 -12.14 19.28 10.41
C LEU A 375 -10.99 19.65 11.34
N HIS A 376 -9.78 19.18 11.06
CA HIS A 376 -8.57 19.58 11.79
C HIS A 376 -8.27 21.08 11.61
N ARG A 377 -8.21 21.58 10.37
CA ARG A 377 -7.88 23.00 10.09
C ARG A 377 -8.87 23.98 10.70
N THR A 378 -10.16 23.64 10.70
CA THR A 378 -11.21 24.51 11.26
C THR A 378 -11.30 24.42 12.78
N GLY A 379 -10.54 23.53 13.42
CA GLY A 379 -10.63 23.25 14.85
C GLY A 379 -11.97 22.63 15.26
N ALA A 380 -12.73 22.12 14.28
CA ALA A 380 -14.01 21.46 14.54
C ALA A 380 -13.81 20.10 15.20
N SER A 381 -12.71 19.40 14.90
CA SER A 381 -12.43 18.11 15.52
C SER A 381 -11.74 18.22 16.88
N THR A 382 -12.24 17.47 17.86
CA THR A 382 -11.64 17.33 19.20
C THR A 382 -10.32 16.55 19.18
N HIS A 383 -10.12 15.70 18.17
CA HIS A 383 -8.98 14.79 18.05
C HIS A 383 -7.98 15.17 16.96
N GLY A 384 -8.07 16.39 16.43
CA GLY A 384 -7.06 17.02 15.57
C GLY A 384 -6.56 16.14 14.43
N ASP A 385 -5.23 15.95 14.34
CA ASP A 385 -4.57 15.13 13.32
C ASP A 385 -4.94 13.63 13.38
N GLY A 386 -5.55 13.20 14.50
CA GLY A 386 -5.91 11.82 14.74
C GLY A 386 -6.86 11.24 13.68
N LEU A 387 -7.78 12.03 13.14
CA LEU A 387 -8.68 11.60 12.05
C LEU A 387 -7.92 11.33 10.74
N VAL A 388 -6.89 12.12 10.43
CA VAL A 388 -6.05 11.90 9.25
C VAL A 388 -5.23 10.61 9.41
N GLN A 389 -4.68 10.39 10.61
CA GLN A 389 -3.95 9.15 10.93
C GLN A 389 -4.85 7.91 10.89
N ALA A 390 -6.09 8.02 11.36
CA ALA A 390 -7.08 6.94 11.26
C ALA A 390 -7.26 6.48 9.80
N ILE A 391 -7.29 7.40 8.84
CA ILE A 391 -7.45 7.05 7.42
C ILE A 391 -6.21 6.36 6.86
N LYS A 392 -5.01 6.74 7.30
CA LYS A 392 -3.78 6.01 6.94
C LYS A 392 -3.81 4.58 7.47
N LEU A 393 -4.31 4.39 8.69
CA LEU A 393 -4.50 3.06 9.27
C LEU A 393 -5.53 2.25 8.47
N VAL A 394 -6.65 2.84 8.08
CA VAL A 394 -7.66 2.20 7.20
C VAL A 394 -7.02 1.77 5.87
N ARG A 395 -6.27 2.65 5.21
CA ARG A 395 -5.53 2.32 3.98
C ARG A 395 -4.56 1.16 4.19
N GLN A 396 -3.81 1.16 5.28
CA GLN A 396 -2.90 0.07 5.63
C GLN A 396 -3.65 -1.25 5.83
N GLN A 397 -4.76 -1.24 6.56
CA GLN A 397 -5.58 -2.43 6.79
C GLN A 397 -6.23 -2.94 5.50
N MET A 398 -6.68 -2.06 4.60
CA MET A 398 -7.20 -2.45 3.29
C MET A 398 -6.10 -3.09 2.42
N ARG A 399 -4.89 -2.52 2.40
CA ARG A 399 -3.73 -3.14 1.71
C ARG A 399 -3.42 -4.52 2.28
N GLU A 400 -3.43 -4.64 3.60
CA GLU A 400 -3.17 -5.90 4.29
C GLU A 400 -4.26 -6.93 4.02
N GLN A 401 -5.53 -6.54 4.01
CA GLN A 401 -6.65 -7.41 3.65
C GLN A 401 -6.54 -7.89 2.20
N ILE A 402 -6.21 -7.00 1.27
CA ILE A 402 -6.01 -7.33 -0.15
C ILE A 402 -4.83 -8.28 -0.33
N ARG A 403 -3.72 -8.02 0.38
CA ARG A 403 -2.55 -8.90 0.41
C ARG A 403 -2.90 -10.27 0.97
N ARG A 404 -3.61 -10.33 2.10
CA ARG A 404 -4.07 -11.58 2.72
C ARG A 404 -5.08 -12.34 1.86
N ALA A 405 -5.90 -11.61 1.10
CA ALA A 405 -6.83 -12.20 0.14
C ALA A 405 -6.14 -12.70 -1.14
N GLY A 406 -4.83 -12.48 -1.30
CA GLY A 406 -4.08 -12.87 -2.50
C GLY A 406 -4.45 -12.05 -3.73
N ILE A 407 -5.08 -10.88 -3.57
CA ILE A 407 -5.48 -10.03 -4.68
C ILE A 407 -4.31 -9.11 -5.05
N ILE A 408 -3.45 -9.53 -5.97
CA ILE A 408 -2.37 -8.67 -6.49
C ILE A 408 -2.90 -7.83 -7.65
N GLY A 409 -2.52 -6.55 -7.71
CA GLY A 409 -3.15 -5.59 -8.62
C GLY A 409 -4.52 -5.08 -8.15
N GLY A 410 -4.85 -5.29 -6.87
CA GLY A 410 -5.99 -4.63 -6.23
C GLY A 410 -5.88 -3.10 -6.28
N PRO A 411 -6.97 -2.37 -5.96
CA PRO A 411 -6.96 -0.91 -6.00
C PRO A 411 -5.79 -0.33 -5.19
N ASP A 412 -5.13 0.70 -5.70
CA ASP A 412 -3.98 1.30 -5.01
C ASP A 412 -4.45 2.15 -3.83
N TYR A 413 -4.25 1.61 -2.62
CA TYR A 413 -4.58 2.27 -1.36
C TYR A 413 -3.42 3.11 -0.79
N SER A 414 -2.37 3.38 -1.57
CA SER A 414 -1.27 4.26 -1.15
C SER A 414 -1.78 5.65 -0.75
N ASP A 415 -1.08 6.29 0.18
CA ASP A 415 -1.43 7.64 0.63
C ASP A 415 -1.04 8.65 -0.48
N PRO A 416 -2.00 9.40 -1.06
CA PRO A 416 -1.69 10.36 -2.11
C PRO A 416 -0.72 11.46 -1.63
N ASP A 417 -0.69 11.76 -0.33
CA ASP A 417 0.23 12.74 0.25
C ASP A 417 1.69 12.22 0.27
N GLU A 418 1.89 10.90 0.23
CA GLU A 418 3.21 10.28 0.12
C GLU A 418 3.70 10.27 -1.33
N VAL A 419 2.78 10.09 -2.30
CA VAL A 419 3.09 10.05 -3.75
C VAL A 419 3.33 11.44 -4.34
N ALA A 420 2.64 12.46 -3.83
CA ALA A 420 2.75 13.85 -4.33
C ALA A 420 4.06 14.55 -3.96
N LYS A 421 4.94 13.92 -3.16
CA LYS A 421 6.31 14.40 -2.98
C LYS A 421 7.08 14.09 -4.27
N PRO A 422 7.46 15.09 -5.09
CA PRO A 422 8.06 14.85 -6.39
C PRO A 422 9.36 14.05 -6.23
N LYS A 423 9.44 12.89 -6.88
CA LYS A 423 10.72 12.22 -7.16
C LYS A 423 11.52 13.17 -8.03
N LEU A 424 12.47 13.87 -7.43
CA LEU A 424 13.39 14.77 -8.12
C LEU A 424 14.02 14.01 -9.31
N ALA A 425 13.85 14.57 -10.51
CA ALA A 425 14.63 14.18 -11.67
C ALA A 425 16.10 14.40 -11.30
N THR A 426 16.84 13.30 -11.22
CA THR A 426 18.28 13.26 -10.99
C THR A 426 19.02 13.45 -12.30
#